data_AF-A0AAI8ME09-F1
#
_entry.id   AF-A0AAI8ME09-F1
#
_cell.length_a   1.000
_cell.length_b   1.000
_cell.length_c   1.000
_cell.angle_alpha   90.00
_cell.angle_beta   90.00
_cell.angle_gamma   90.00
#
_symmetry.space_group_name_H-M   'P 1'
#
loop_
_entity.id
_entity.type
_entity.pdbx_description
1 polymer ?
#
loop_
_entity_poly.entity_id
_entity_poly.type
_entity_poly.pdbx_seq_one_letter_code
_entity_poly.pdbx_strand_id
1 'polypeptide(L)' 'MTLRDAGEYTTALPKNEHDAPEWRTAMKALLPVVERGGPTMFARIDVLRALNWHHVVEFKPKGKEPHWGRRKLKRDQ' A
#
# COMPACT_ATOMS: atom_id res chain seq x y z
N MET A 1 5.51 12.86 9.79
CA MET A 1 6.28 11.77 9.17
C MET A 1 6.87 12.29 7.86
N THR A 2 8.18 12.50 7.86
CA THR A 2 8.96 12.94 6.70
C THR A 2 9.57 11.73 5.99
N LEU A 3 10.13 11.93 4.77
CA LEU A 3 10.87 10.88 4.07
C LEU A 3 12.12 10.42 4.83
N ARG A 4 12.74 11.33 5.58
CA ARG A 4 13.86 11.05 6.44
C ARG A 4 13.45 10.12 7.59
N ASP A 5 12.33 10.42 8.23
CA ASP A 5 11.77 9.55 9.29
C ASP A 5 11.50 8.13 8.75
N ALA A 6 11.03 8.02 7.50
CA ALA A 6 10.77 6.72 6.86
C ALA A 6 12.07 5.94 6.58
N GLY A 7 13.14 6.63 6.14
CA GLY A 7 14.46 6.02 5.95
C GLY A 7 15.08 5.54 7.27
N GLU A 8 15.05 6.39 8.30
CA GLU A 8 15.52 6.07 9.65
C GLU A 8 14.73 4.92 10.29
N TYR A 9 13.42 4.86 10.05
CA TYR A 9 12.59 3.74 10.51
C TYR A 9 12.97 2.42 9.80
N THR A 10 13.21 2.47 8.50
CA THR A 10 13.55 1.27 7.71
C THR A 10 14.88 0.67 8.15
N THR A 11 15.90 1.50 8.43
CA THR A 11 17.20 1.03 8.89
C THR A 11 17.20 0.52 10.33
N ALA A 12 16.22 0.92 11.14
CA ALA A 12 16.05 0.45 12.51
C ALA A 12 15.29 -0.88 12.63
N LEU A 13 14.76 -1.42 11.53
CA LEU A 13 13.99 -2.67 11.55
C LEU A 13 14.89 -3.89 11.83
N PRO A 14 14.37 -4.88 12.57
CA PRO A 14 15.05 -6.15 12.74
C PRO A 14 15.11 -6.90 11.40
N LYS A 15 16.20 -7.68 11.19
CA LYS A 15 16.52 -8.32 9.89
C LYS A 15 15.39 -9.15 9.28
N ASN A 16 14.63 -9.84 10.12
CA ASN A 16 13.49 -10.66 9.71
C ASN A 16 12.37 -9.84 9.03
N GLU A 17 12.14 -8.62 9.49
CA GLU A 17 11.13 -7.72 8.92
C GLU A 17 11.71 -6.96 7.73
N HIS A 18 12.97 -6.53 7.83
CA HIS A 18 13.68 -5.84 6.76
C HIS A 18 13.80 -6.68 5.47
N ASP A 19 13.96 -8.00 5.59
CA ASP A 19 14.05 -8.91 4.43
C ASP A 19 12.70 -9.30 3.83
N ALA A 20 11.59 -8.90 4.46
CA ALA A 20 10.26 -9.16 3.91
C ALA A 20 10.09 -8.48 2.54
N PRO A 21 9.36 -9.12 1.60
CA PRO A 21 9.20 -8.61 0.24
C PRO A 21 8.48 -7.24 0.20
N GLU A 22 7.60 -6.97 1.15
CA GLU A 22 6.89 -5.70 1.30
C GLU A 22 7.86 -4.57 1.71
N TRP A 23 8.77 -4.83 2.64
CA TRP A 23 9.79 -3.88 3.08
C TRP A 23 10.83 -3.60 1.98
N ARG A 24 11.25 -4.63 1.23
CA ARG A 24 12.07 -4.45 0.02
C ARG A 24 11.39 -3.61 -1.06
N THR A 25 10.07 -3.71 -1.18
CA THR A 25 9.29 -2.92 -2.13
C THR A 25 9.19 -1.46 -1.68
N ALA A 26 8.93 -1.22 -0.39
CA ALA A 26 8.96 0.12 0.19
C ALA A 26 10.31 0.82 0.03
N MET A 27 11.42 0.10 0.25
CA MET A 27 12.78 0.62 0.03
C MET A 27 13.02 1.04 -1.43
N LYS A 28 12.58 0.21 -2.39
CA LYS A 28 12.70 0.50 -3.83
C LYS A 28 11.83 1.69 -4.25
N ALA A 29 10.70 1.91 -3.58
CA ALA A 29 9.83 3.07 -3.83
C ALA A 29 10.35 4.36 -3.20
N LEU A 30 11.11 4.26 -2.10
CA LEU A 30 11.78 5.40 -1.46
C LEU A 30 12.98 5.90 -2.28
N LEU A 31 13.76 5.01 -2.89
CA LEU A 31 15.02 5.36 -3.57
C LEU A 31 14.85 6.44 -4.67
N PRO A 32 13.88 6.36 -5.62
CA PRO A 32 13.70 7.38 -6.64
C PRO A 32 13.20 8.72 -6.09
N VAL A 33 12.49 8.69 -4.96
CA VAL A 33 11.98 9.90 -4.28
C VAL A 33 13.15 10.68 -3.68
N VAL A 34 14.10 9.98 -3.07
CA VAL A 34 15.29 10.58 -2.45
C VAL A 34 16.29 11.07 -3.49
N GLU A 35 16.53 10.28 -4.55
CA GLU A 35 17.54 10.62 -5.56
C GLU A 35 17.08 11.69 -6.56
N ARG A 36 15.80 11.68 -6.94
CA ARG A 36 15.31 12.45 -8.10
C ARG A 36 14.06 13.28 -7.82
N GLY A 37 13.62 13.35 -6.55
CA GLY A 37 12.35 14.01 -6.22
C GLY A 37 11.14 13.31 -6.84
N GLY A 38 11.22 11.99 -7.04
CA GLY A 38 10.13 11.18 -7.57
C GLY A 38 8.83 11.26 -6.74
N PRO A 39 7.72 10.68 -7.23
CA PRO A 39 6.41 10.86 -6.61
C PRO A 39 6.36 10.29 -5.19
N THR A 40 6.31 11.18 -4.20
CA THR A 40 6.30 10.86 -2.76
C THR A 40 5.13 9.94 -2.36
N MET A 41 4.04 9.98 -3.13
CA MET A 41 2.85 9.18 -2.87
C MET A 41 3.12 7.67 -2.99
N PHE A 42 3.99 7.23 -3.92
CA PHE A 42 4.34 5.81 -4.06
C PHE A 42 5.11 5.30 -2.83
N ALA A 43 6.15 6.02 -2.43
CA ALA A 43 6.88 5.73 -1.19
C ALA A 43 5.94 5.66 0.02
N ARG A 44 4.98 6.59 0.12
CA ARG A 44 4.00 6.59 1.21
C ARG A 44 3.08 5.36 1.18
N ILE A 45 2.58 4.96 0.02
CA ILE A 45 1.71 3.78 -0.12
C ILE A 45 2.47 2.50 0.24
N ASP A 46 3.71 2.36 -0.25
CA ASP A 46 4.48 1.14 0.00
C ASP A 46 4.95 1.04 1.44
N VAL A 47 5.32 2.15 2.10
CA VAL A 47 5.58 2.15 3.55
C VAL A 47 4.33 1.76 4.35
N LEU A 48 3.16 2.28 3.98
CA LEU A 48 1.90 1.87 4.63
C LEU A 48 1.57 0.39 4.40
N ARG A 49 1.89 -0.17 3.23
CA ARG A 49 1.73 -1.60 2.96
C ARG A 49 2.71 -2.44 3.77
N ALA A 50 3.98 -2.02 3.83
CA ALA A 50 5.01 -2.69 4.60
C ALA A 50 4.73 -2.65 6.11
N LEU A 51 4.11 -1.60 6.63
CA LEU A 51 3.64 -1.57 8.02
C LEU A 51 2.47 -2.54 8.27
N ASN A 52 1.60 -2.76 7.28
CA ASN A 52 0.44 -3.64 7.38
C ASN A 52 0.70 -5.07 6.87
N TRP A 53 1.95 -5.46 6.59
CA TRP A 53 2.31 -6.73 5.96
C TRP A 53 1.84 -7.99 6.72
N HIS A 54 1.78 -7.93 8.05
CA HIS A 54 1.23 -8.99 8.89
C HIS A 54 -0.31 -8.97 8.99
N HIS A 55 -0.95 -7.94 8.48
CA HIS A 55 -2.38 -7.73 8.59
C HIS A 55 -3.04 -7.97 7.23
N VAL A 56 -3.54 -9.18 7.00
CA VAL A 56 -4.44 -9.43 5.87
C VAL A 56 -5.70 -8.62 6.12
N VAL A 57 -5.91 -7.55 5.35
CA VAL A 57 -7.18 -6.84 5.36
C VAL A 57 -8.21 -7.78 4.73
N GLU A 58 -8.95 -8.51 5.57
CA GLU A 58 -10.07 -9.33 5.11
C GLU A 58 -11.07 -8.44 4.38
N PHE A 59 -11.15 -8.61 3.07
CA PHE A 59 -12.19 -7.97 2.28
C PHE A 59 -13.53 -8.59 2.68
N LYS A 60 -14.29 -7.90 3.53
CA LYS A 60 -15.65 -8.31 3.91
C LYS A 60 -16.65 -7.73 2.90
N PRO A 61 -17.19 -8.53 1.96
CA PRO A 61 -18.07 -8.04 0.90
C PRO A 61 -19.46 -7.61 1.39
N LYS A 62 -19.73 -7.69 2.70
CA LYS A 62 -21.06 -7.57 3.32
C LYS A 62 -21.79 -6.24 3.03
N GLY A 63 -21.10 -5.24 2.48
CA GLY A 63 -21.68 -3.94 2.08
C GLY A 63 -21.64 -3.64 0.58
N LYS A 64 -21.16 -4.56 -0.26
CA LYS A 64 -21.13 -4.39 -1.73
C LYS A 64 -22.27 -5.13 -2.45
N GLU A 65 -23.34 -5.48 -1.74
CA GLU A 65 -24.57 -5.81 -2.43
C GLU A 65 -25.00 -4.57 -3.24
N PRO A 66 -25.19 -4.69 -4.56
CA PRO A 66 -25.63 -3.55 -5.36
C PRO A 66 -26.99 -3.10 -4.83
N HIS A 67 -27.01 -1.96 -4.12
CA HIS A 67 -28.24 -1.31 -3.66
C HIS A 67 -29.13 -0.89 -4.84
N TRP A 68 -28.56 -0.81 -6.04
CA TRP A 68 -29.32 -0.70 -7.27
C TRP A 68 -29.87 -2.09 -7.60
N GLY A 69 -31.09 -2.37 -7.14
CA GLY A 69 -31.81 -3.61 -7.48
C GLY A 69 -31.90 -3.86 -8.99
N ARG A 70 -32.37 -5.06 -9.37
CA ARG A 70 -32.45 -5.60 -10.75
C ARG A 70 -33.20 -4.69 -11.75
N ARG A 71 -32.62 -3.56 -12.14
CA ARG A 71 -33.10 -2.73 -13.25
C ARG A 71 -32.50 -3.30 -14.52
N LYS A 72 -33.33 -3.96 -15.32
CA LYS A 72 -32.93 -4.39 -16.67
C LYS A 72 -32.63 -3.14 -17.49
N LEU A 73 -31.47 -3.12 -18.15
CA LEU A 73 -31.16 -2.08 -19.11
C LEU A 73 -32.00 -2.33 -20.36
N LYS A 74 -32.46 -1.26 -21.02
CA LYS A 74 -33.26 -1.32 -22.25
C LYS A 74 -32.55 -2.01 -23.43
N ARG A 75 -31.27 -2.39 -23.23
CA ARG A 75 -30.43 -3.15 -24.16
C ARG A 75 -30.70 -4.65 -24.13
N ASP A 76 -31.33 -5.15 -23.06
CA ASP A 76 -31.70 -6.57 -22.92
C ASP A 76 -33.14 -6.85 -23.40
N GLN A 77 -33.70 -5.96 -24.23
CA GLN A 77 -35.03 -6.05 -24.84
C GLN A 77 -34.90 -6.24 -26.36
#